data_AF-A0A961WDW5-F1
#
_entry.id   AF-A0A961WDW5-F1
#
_cell.length_a   1.000
_cell.length_b   1.000
_cell.length_c   1.000
_cell.angle_alpha   90.00
_cell.angle_beta   90.00
_cell.angle_gamma   90.00
#
_symmetry.space_group_name_H-M   'P 1'
#
loop_
_entity.id
_entity.type
_entity.pdbx_description
1 polymer ?
#
loop_
_entity_poly.entity_id
_entity_poly.type
_entity_poly.pdbx_seq_one_letter_code
_entity_poly.pdbx_strand_id
1 'polypeptide(L)'
;MATLAFQAVGSALGASLLPGGLSLFGSTVAGSTIGSQIGRLAGAFVDQALFGSSGQSRTFEGPRLEDLRVTASSEGAPIPRIYGAARVGGQVIWATEFEEVRSTSKAGGQSKGGAFSGGGSKTVTYTYYANFAVALAEGEITGIGRVWADGKEWDLTDVTYRVYLGSETQDPDALIAGREEGGDAPAYRGIAYIVFERLPIADFGNRLPQLSFEVFRAVDSLHQEIQGTVIIPGSGEFAYATTQIQRKEIFGEYVSENVHTREAPTDWLASMNQMQRTLPNVSSSSLVVCWFGTDLRAQHCTIKPGVERASKETKPVAWRVAGIDRSTAYVVSRSDSRPAYGGTPSDQSVIEAIEDLKGRGINPVLTPFVLMDVPADNTLVDPYSGQTTQPPYPWRGRITLDPAPGVAGSPDKTPVAATQIASFIGAADIDDFSVVDGQVVYAGPDEWSYRRFILHYAHLALAAGGVDAFVIGTELRGLTWARDAVGSYPFVTALVQLAGDVKSILGPTTKVTYAADWSEYFGHQPADGTGDVCFHLDPLWSAPDIDAIGIDLYWPLSDWRDGTAHVDSALARSVYDLDYLKSNIRGGEGFEWYYASDADRAD
;
A
#
# COMPACT_ATOMS: atom_id res chain seq x y z
N MET A 1 15.34 21.39 2.45
CA MET A 1 15.20 19.98 2.89
C MET A 1 15.96 19.02 1.98
N ALA A 2 15.89 19.15 0.65
CA ALA A 2 16.69 18.33 -0.28
C ALA A 2 18.21 18.44 -0.05
N THR A 3 18.74 19.63 0.27
CA THR A 3 20.18 19.85 0.47
C THR A 3 20.75 19.11 1.69
N LEU A 4 19.98 18.98 2.77
CA LEU A 4 20.35 18.23 3.97
C LEU A 4 20.18 16.72 3.76
N ALA A 5 19.14 16.30 3.04
CA ALA A 5 18.93 14.91 2.67
C ALA A 5 20.04 14.39 1.74
N PHE A 6 20.44 15.17 0.72
CA PHE A 6 21.53 14.81 -0.18
C PHE A 6 22.92 14.93 0.48
N GLN A 7 23.12 15.80 1.48
CA GLN A 7 24.33 15.80 2.30
C GLN A 7 24.44 14.54 3.17
N ALA A 8 23.33 14.11 3.79
CA ALA A 8 23.31 12.91 4.61
C ALA A 8 23.54 11.65 3.77
N VAL A 9 22.86 11.53 2.62
CA VAL A 9 23.01 10.42 1.68
C VAL A 9 24.40 10.41 1.03
N GLY A 10 24.94 11.57 0.64
CA GLY A 10 26.30 11.68 0.08
C GLY A 10 27.41 11.34 1.09
N SER A 11 27.22 11.66 2.37
CA SER A 11 28.17 11.29 3.43
C SER A 11 28.17 9.80 3.76
N ALA A 12 26.99 9.16 3.71
CA ALA A 12 26.82 7.73 3.95
C ALA A 12 27.35 6.86 2.78
N LEU A 13 27.18 7.34 1.54
CA LEU A 13 27.72 6.67 0.35
C LEU A 13 29.24 6.86 0.22
N GLY A 14 29.77 8.03 0.55
CA GLY A 14 31.22 8.29 0.51
C GLY A 14 32.03 7.45 1.52
N ALA A 15 31.45 7.17 2.70
CA ALA A 15 32.09 6.34 3.73
C ALA A 15 32.01 4.83 3.43
N SER A 16 30.98 4.37 2.71
CA SER A 16 30.78 2.96 2.38
C SER A 16 31.53 2.52 1.12
N LEU A 17 31.70 3.42 0.14
CA LEU A 17 32.35 3.10 -1.13
C LEU A 17 33.88 3.22 -1.08
N LEU A 18 34.45 4.05 -0.19
CA LEU A 18 35.91 4.26 -0.08
C LEU A 18 36.36 4.39 1.38
N PRO A 19 36.29 3.32 2.19
CA PRO A 19 36.61 3.36 3.62
C PRO A 19 38.07 3.73 3.93
N GLY A 20 38.98 3.59 2.96
CA GLY A 20 40.40 3.98 3.08
C GLY A 20 40.75 5.39 2.57
N GLY A 21 39.78 6.15 2.04
CA GLY A 21 40.05 7.39 1.28
C GLY A 21 40.73 7.13 -0.07
N LEU A 22 40.84 8.16 -0.91
CA LEU A 22 41.53 8.09 -2.20
C LEU A 22 42.86 8.86 -2.10
N SER A 23 43.99 8.20 -2.38
CA SER A 23 45.30 8.85 -2.38
C SER A 23 45.54 9.51 -3.74
N LEU A 24 45.46 10.84 -3.79
CA LEU A 24 45.83 11.64 -4.96
C LEU A 24 46.95 12.60 -4.55
N PHE A 25 48.07 12.56 -5.29
CA PHE A 25 49.26 13.40 -5.05
C PHE A 25 49.85 13.32 -3.63
N GLY A 26 49.89 12.13 -3.03
CA GLY A 26 50.67 11.88 -1.81
C GLY A 26 50.06 12.41 -0.51
N SER A 27 48.78 12.79 -0.50
CA SER A 27 48.03 13.07 0.73
C SER A 27 46.72 12.28 0.76
N THR A 28 46.44 11.65 1.90
CA THR A 28 45.22 10.86 2.11
C THR A 28 44.10 11.78 2.60
N VAL A 29 43.10 12.02 1.75
CA VAL A 29 41.92 12.81 2.12
C VAL A 29 40.82 11.87 2.62
N ALA A 30 40.35 12.09 3.84
CA ALA A 30 39.27 11.30 4.44
C ALA A 30 37.94 11.46 3.67
N GLY A 31 37.24 10.35 3.44
CA GLY A 31 36.01 10.26 2.64
C GLY A 31 34.83 11.11 3.13
N SER A 32 34.88 11.62 4.36
CA SER A 32 33.88 12.54 4.92
C SER A 32 33.98 13.98 4.40
N THR A 33 35.10 14.36 3.79
CA THR A 33 35.40 15.77 3.44
C THR A 33 35.18 16.12 1.97
N ILE A 34 34.80 15.16 1.13
CA ILE A 34 34.54 15.38 -0.31
C ILE A 34 33.04 15.65 -0.61
N GLY A 35 32.13 15.28 0.29
CA GLY A 35 30.68 15.36 0.06
C GLY A 35 30.02 16.74 0.16
N SER A 36 30.68 17.76 0.73
CA SER A 36 30.04 19.07 1.00
C SER A 36 30.36 20.17 -0.03
N GLN A 37 31.35 19.97 -0.90
CA GLN A 37 31.80 21.00 -1.86
C GLN A 37 31.32 20.75 -3.31
N ILE A 38 30.95 19.51 -3.68
CA ILE A 38 30.48 19.18 -5.05
C ILE A 38 29.01 19.58 -5.29
N GLY A 39 28.17 19.58 -4.25
CA GLY A 39 26.73 19.87 -4.38
C GLY A 39 26.39 21.32 -4.76
N ARG A 40 27.26 22.30 -4.47
CA ARG A 40 27.02 23.72 -4.83
C ARG A 40 27.46 24.08 -6.25
N LEU A 41 28.43 23.36 -6.82
CA LEU A 41 28.91 23.59 -8.19
C LEU A 41 28.10 22.80 -9.22
N ALA A 42 27.57 21.62 -8.87
CA ALA A 42 26.71 20.84 -9.75
C ALA A 42 25.33 21.48 -9.97
N GLY A 43 24.73 22.09 -8.94
CA GLY A 43 23.42 22.76 -9.06
C GLY A 43 23.43 23.96 -10.01
N ALA A 44 24.48 24.79 -9.95
CA ALA A 44 24.60 25.94 -10.86
C ALA A 44 24.88 25.53 -12.31
N PHE A 45 25.55 24.39 -12.54
CA PHE A 45 25.85 23.89 -13.88
C PHE A 45 24.64 23.20 -14.53
N VAL A 46 23.85 22.46 -13.74
CA VAL A 46 22.61 21.81 -14.20
C VAL A 46 21.54 22.85 -14.55
N ASP A 47 21.36 23.90 -13.73
CA ASP A 47 20.43 24.99 -14.03
C ASP A 47 20.85 25.80 -15.28
N GLN A 48 22.16 25.99 -15.49
CA GLN A 48 22.68 26.68 -16.67
C GLN A 48 22.57 25.83 -17.95
N ALA A 49 22.65 24.49 -17.83
CA ALA A 49 22.46 23.56 -18.94
C ALA A 49 20.98 23.35 -19.31
N LEU A 50 20.06 23.39 -18.33
CA LEU A 50 18.61 23.24 -18.57
C LEU A 50 17.92 24.52 -19.05
N PHE A 51 18.36 25.70 -18.63
CA PHE A 51 17.63 26.96 -18.89
C PHE A 51 18.43 28.05 -19.60
N GLY A 52 19.72 27.83 -19.89
CA GLY A 52 20.60 28.80 -20.55
C GLY A 52 20.25 29.13 -22.01
N SER A 53 19.42 28.32 -22.69
CA SER A 53 19.07 28.52 -24.10
C SER A 53 17.96 29.54 -24.35
N SER A 54 17.32 30.10 -23.31
CA SER A 54 16.15 31.00 -23.47
C SER A 54 16.45 32.50 -23.33
N GLY A 55 17.68 32.91 -22.99
CA GLY A 55 18.10 34.32 -22.98
C GLY A 55 17.33 35.26 -22.03
N GLN A 56 16.42 34.75 -21.19
CA GLN A 56 15.68 35.56 -20.21
C GLN A 56 16.34 35.48 -18.83
N SER A 57 17.03 36.56 -18.47
CA SER A 57 17.40 36.83 -17.08
C SER A 57 16.14 37.17 -16.29
N ARG A 58 15.53 36.19 -15.62
CA ARG A 58 14.58 36.43 -14.52
C ARG A 58 15.29 36.21 -13.19
N THR A 59 15.32 37.25 -12.37
CA THR A 59 15.76 37.17 -10.98
C THR A 59 14.79 36.25 -10.23
N PHE A 60 15.22 35.02 -9.92
CA PHE A 60 14.51 34.14 -9.01
C PHE A 60 14.97 34.44 -7.59
N GLU A 61 14.08 35.00 -6.76
CA GLU A 61 14.24 34.87 -5.32
C GLU A 61 13.85 33.43 -4.96
N GLY A 62 14.85 32.63 -4.53
CA GLY A 62 14.61 31.27 -4.06
C GLY A 62 13.74 31.25 -2.80
N PRO A 63 13.14 30.09 -2.45
CA PRO A 63 12.30 29.96 -1.27
C PRO A 63 13.07 30.36 -0.01
N ARG A 64 12.63 31.44 0.65
CA ARG A 64 13.12 31.81 1.98
C ARG A 64 12.64 30.77 2.98
N LEU A 65 13.45 30.43 3.98
CA LEU A 65 12.95 29.77 5.18
C LEU A 65 12.02 30.76 5.89
N GLU A 66 10.71 30.67 5.65
CA GLU A 66 9.74 31.13 6.61
C GLU A 66 9.67 30.08 7.72
N ASP A 67 10.54 30.22 8.72
CA ASP A 67 10.70 29.28 9.85
C ASP A 67 9.51 29.27 10.82
N LEU A 68 8.39 29.92 10.49
CA LEU A 68 7.19 29.91 11.30
C LEU A 68 5.93 30.05 10.43
N ARG A 69 5.28 28.92 10.14
CA ARG A 69 3.95 28.89 9.51
C ARG A 69 2.90 29.14 10.58
N VAL A 70 2.64 30.42 10.84
CA VAL A 70 1.73 30.92 11.88
C VAL A 70 0.35 31.13 11.27
N THR A 71 -0.71 30.68 11.95
CA THR A 71 -2.06 31.14 11.66
C THR A 71 -2.16 32.59 12.11
N ALA A 72 -2.37 33.51 11.17
CA ALA A 72 -2.61 34.91 11.48
C ALA A 72 -4.10 35.28 11.33
N SER A 73 -4.42 36.52 11.67
CA SER A 73 -5.73 37.14 11.52
C SER A 73 -5.55 38.55 10.94
N SER A 74 -4.70 38.67 9.91
CA SER A 74 -4.34 39.96 9.31
C SER A 74 -5.06 40.18 7.98
N GLU A 75 -5.67 41.35 7.82
CA GLU A 75 -6.15 41.80 6.52
C GLU A 75 -4.96 42.06 5.57
N GLY A 76 -5.08 41.63 4.31
CA GLY A 76 -4.04 41.78 3.28
C GLY A 76 -3.04 40.62 3.17
N ALA A 77 -3.19 39.56 3.98
CA ALA A 77 -2.43 38.32 3.78
C ALA A 77 -2.78 37.67 2.42
N PRO A 78 -1.81 37.09 1.69
CA PRO A 78 -2.08 36.41 0.44
C PRO A 78 -2.84 35.10 0.66
N ILE A 79 -3.72 34.76 -0.27
CA ILE A 79 -4.38 33.45 -0.30
C ILE A 79 -3.45 32.46 -1.02
N PRO A 80 -3.05 31.33 -0.40
CA PRO A 80 -2.12 30.40 -1.02
C PRO A 80 -2.80 29.56 -2.09
N ARG A 81 -2.06 29.29 -3.17
CA ARG A 81 -2.41 28.30 -4.20
C ARG A 81 -1.56 27.06 -3.99
N ILE A 82 -2.20 25.92 -3.84
CA ILE A 82 -1.55 24.64 -3.57
C ILE A 82 -1.64 23.75 -4.80
N TYR A 83 -0.58 23.00 -5.10
CA TYR A 83 -0.53 21.97 -6.14
C TYR A 83 0.10 20.73 -5.50
N GLY A 84 -0.63 19.61 -5.43
CA GLY A 84 -0.21 18.42 -4.70
C GLY A 84 -0.43 18.54 -3.19
N ALA A 85 0.50 18.01 -2.39
CA ALA A 85 0.44 18.03 -0.94
C ALA A 85 1.30 19.17 -0.35
N ALA A 86 0.69 20.06 0.43
CA ALA A 86 1.42 21.14 1.10
C ALA A 86 0.88 21.39 2.51
N ARG A 87 1.79 21.71 3.45
CA ARG A 87 1.40 22.16 4.79
C ARG A 87 1.22 23.67 4.84
N VAL A 88 0.05 24.17 5.23
CA VAL A 88 -0.25 25.62 5.31
C VAL A 88 -0.72 26.01 6.71
N GLY A 89 -0.40 27.23 7.15
CA GLY A 89 -0.84 27.76 8.46
C GLY A 89 -2.28 28.28 8.48
N GLY A 90 -2.79 28.67 7.29
CA GLY A 90 -4.10 29.27 7.14
C GLY A 90 -4.24 30.68 7.74
N GLN A 91 -5.42 31.27 7.59
CA GLN A 91 -5.78 32.59 8.14
C GLN A 91 -7.16 32.52 8.79
N VAL A 92 -7.32 33.09 10.00
CA VAL A 92 -8.65 33.19 10.63
C VAL A 92 -9.51 34.18 9.83
N ILE A 93 -10.68 33.74 9.38
CA ILE A 93 -11.61 34.52 8.55
C ILE A 93 -12.94 34.84 9.24
N TRP A 94 -13.24 34.15 10.33
CA TRP A 94 -14.43 34.34 11.16
C TRP A 94 -14.17 33.79 12.56
N ALA A 95 -14.66 34.45 13.61
CA ALA A 95 -14.61 33.96 14.99
C ALA A 95 -15.69 34.64 15.84
N THR A 96 -16.23 33.92 16.83
CA THR A 96 -17.10 34.51 17.86
C THR A 96 -16.29 34.94 19.08
N GLU A 97 -16.92 35.70 19.99
CA GLU A 97 -16.43 35.80 21.37
C GLU A 97 -16.34 34.41 22.02
N PHE A 98 -15.44 34.25 23.00
CA PHE A 98 -15.29 32.99 23.73
C PHE A 98 -16.50 32.72 24.62
N GLU A 99 -17.02 31.50 24.55
CA GLU A 99 -18.09 31.02 25.43
C GLU A 99 -17.47 30.63 26.79
N GLU A 100 -17.95 31.26 27.88
CA GLU A 100 -17.52 30.96 29.25
C GLU A 100 -18.55 30.08 29.96
N VAL A 101 -18.13 28.91 30.44
CA VAL A 101 -18.95 27.99 31.24
C VAL A 101 -18.45 27.97 32.68
N ARG A 102 -19.31 28.37 33.62
CA ARG A 102 -19.00 28.41 35.05
C ARG A 102 -19.45 27.12 35.76
N SER A 103 -18.50 26.35 36.29
CA SER A 103 -18.76 25.20 37.15
C SER A 103 -18.52 25.52 38.62
N THR A 104 -19.36 25.01 39.51
CA THR A 104 -19.25 25.22 40.97
C THR A 104 -19.23 23.86 41.68
N SER A 105 -18.12 23.53 42.34
CA SER A 105 -18.04 22.36 43.22
C SER A 105 -18.00 22.79 44.70
N LYS A 106 -18.73 22.05 45.55
CA LYS A 106 -18.68 22.21 47.00
C LYS A 106 -17.88 21.04 47.57
N ALA A 107 -16.72 21.32 48.16
CA ALA A 107 -15.98 20.29 48.89
C ALA A 107 -16.60 20.13 50.28
N GLY A 108 -17.16 18.96 50.57
CA GLY A 108 -17.60 18.58 51.91
C GLY A 108 -16.39 18.21 52.75
N GLY A 109 -15.91 19.14 53.59
CA GLY A 109 -14.91 18.83 54.60
C GLY A 109 -15.52 17.91 55.67
N GLN A 110 -15.06 16.67 55.76
CA GLN A 110 -15.40 15.77 56.84
C GLN A 110 -14.60 16.18 58.09
N SER A 111 -15.14 17.10 58.90
CA SER A 111 -14.55 17.43 60.20
C SER A 111 -14.94 16.38 61.24
N LYS A 112 -13.95 15.59 61.68
CA LYS A 112 -14.06 14.82 62.93
C LYS A 112 -13.80 15.77 64.10
N GLY A 113 -14.89 16.27 64.69
CA GLY A 113 -14.90 16.84 66.04
C GLY A 113 -14.71 18.36 66.12
N GLY A 114 -15.70 19.03 66.73
CA GLY A 114 -15.60 20.44 67.14
C GLY A 114 -16.77 21.27 66.64
N ALA A 115 -17.70 21.57 67.53
CA ALA A 115 -18.95 22.28 67.25
C ALA A 115 -18.75 23.80 67.01
N PHE A 116 -17.86 24.24 66.12
CA PHE A 116 -17.82 25.63 65.62
C PHE A 116 -17.21 25.70 64.20
N SER A 117 -17.87 26.47 63.32
CA SER A 117 -17.54 26.82 61.91
C SER A 117 -17.90 25.79 60.81
N GLY A 118 -19.10 25.94 60.27
CA GLY A 118 -19.45 25.46 58.93
C GLY A 118 -18.89 26.42 57.88
N GLY A 119 -17.94 25.93 57.08
CA GLY A 119 -17.38 26.63 55.94
C GLY A 119 -16.97 25.63 54.87
N GLY A 120 -17.94 25.12 54.11
CA GLY A 120 -17.64 24.34 52.91
C GLY A 120 -16.99 25.26 51.88
N SER A 121 -15.76 24.97 51.47
CA SER A 121 -15.09 25.75 50.42
C SER A 121 -15.83 25.55 49.10
N LYS A 122 -16.31 26.65 48.52
CA LYS A 122 -16.95 26.69 47.20
C LYS A 122 -15.86 26.97 46.17
N THR A 123 -15.52 25.98 45.35
CA THR A 123 -14.58 26.14 44.24
C THR A 123 -15.38 26.48 42.98
N VAL A 124 -15.06 27.61 42.35
CA VAL A 124 -15.64 28.02 41.06
C VAL A 124 -14.57 27.83 40.01
N THR A 125 -14.86 27.06 38.96
CA THR A 125 -13.96 26.83 37.82
C THR A 125 -14.62 27.37 36.56
N TYR A 126 -13.83 27.98 35.69
CA TYR A 126 -14.27 28.49 34.38
C TYR A 126 -13.68 27.64 33.27
N THR A 127 -14.49 27.28 32.29
CA THR A 127 -14.07 26.59 31.07
C THR A 127 -14.44 27.46 29.87
N TYR A 128 -13.49 27.65 28.96
CA TYR A 128 -13.66 28.50 27.79
C TYR A 128 -13.75 27.67 26.51
N TYR A 129 -14.62 28.08 25.59
CA TYR A 129 -14.79 27.46 24.28
C TYR A 129 -14.73 28.51 23.17
N ALA A 130 -14.16 28.14 22.02
CA ALA A 130 -14.03 29.01 20.86
C ALA A 130 -14.78 28.47 19.64
N ASN A 131 -15.36 29.37 18.86
CA ASN A 131 -15.87 29.09 17.52
C ASN A 131 -15.12 29.97 16.52
N PHE A 132 -14.53 29.37 15.50
CA PHE A 132 -13.75 30.11 14.50
C PHE A 132 -13.60 29.33 13.20
N ALA A 133 -13.30 30.04 12.11
CA ALA A 133 -13.03 29.49 10.80
C ALA A 133 -11.65 29.92 10.28
N VAL A 134 -10.95 29.00 9.62
CA VAL A 134 -9.60 29.20 9.07
C VAL A 134 -9.62 28.94 7.56
N ALA A 135 -9.31 29.95 6.76
CA ALA A 135 -9.05 29.82 5.32
C ALA A 135 -7.72 29.12 5.08
N LEU A 136 -7.71 28.16 4.14
CA LEU A 136 -6.57 27.29 3.87
C LEU A 136 -5.92 27.57 2.52
N ALA A 137 -6.72 27.64 1.45
CA ALA A 137 -6.23 27.80 0.08
C ALA A 137 -7.30 28.32 -0.88
N GLU A 138 -6.85 28.86 -2.01
CA GLU A 138 -7.70 29.21 -3.16
C GLU A 138 -8.10 27.97 -3.96
N GLY A 139 -9.39 27.91 -4.29
CA GLY A 139 -10.03 26.92 -5.14
C GLY A 139 -10.23 25.57 -4.48
N GLU A 140 -10.76 24.65 -5.28
CA GLU A 140 -11.13 23.32 -4.81
C GLU A 140 -9.90 22.48 -4.43
N ILE A 141 -9.88 22.01 -3.20
CA ILE A 141 -8.89 21.06 -2.66
C ILE A 141 -9.49 19.65 -2.63
N THR A 142 -8.64 18.63 -2.72
CA THR A 142 -9.02 17.23 -2.54
C THR A 142 -9.35 16.93 -1.07
N GLY A 143 -8.72 17.66 -0.15
CA GLY A 143 -9.08 17.68 1.27
C GLY A 143 -7.89 17.94 2.17
N ILE A 144 -8.06 17.69 3.46
CA ILE A 144 -7.04 17.90 4.49
C ILE A 144 -6.58 16.58 5.10
N GLY A 145 -5.29 16.49 5.41
CA GLY A 145 -4.67 15.39 6.15
C GLY A 145 -4.40 15.78 7.60
N ARG A 146 -3.16 15.60 8.03
CA ARG A 146 -2.74 15.90 9.41
C ARG A 146 -2.90 17.38 9.74
N VAL A 147 -3.27 17.62 11.00
CA VAL A 147 -3.39 18.96 11.58
C VAL A 147 -2.40 19.07 12.74
N TRP A 148 -1.81 20.24 12.91
CA TRP A 148 -0.93 20.53 14.03
C TRP A 148 -1.43 21.76 14.76
N ALA A 149 -1.43 21.69 16.09
CA ALA A 149 -1.72 22.80 17.00
C ALA A 149 -0.46 23.10 17.82
N ASP A 150 -0.02 24.36 17.82
CA ASP A 150 1.20 24.83 18.50
C ASP A 150 2.44 23.97 18.22
N GLY A 151 2.57 23.51 16.96
CA GLY A 151 3.69 22.70 16.49
C GLY A 151 3.60 21.20 16.77
N LYS A 152 2.59 20.73 17.51
CA LYS A 152 2.36 19.30 17.79
C LYS A 152 1.22 18.76 16.94
N GLU A 153 1.39 17.54 16.45
CA GLU A 153 0.33 16.86 15.70
C GLU A 153 -0.91 16.70 16.59
N TRP A 154 -2.05 17.08 16.06
CA TRP A 154 -3.30 17.19 16.80
C TRP A 154 -4.32 16.22 16.24
N ASP A 155 -4.84 15.37 17.11
CA ASP A 155 -5.94 14.46 16.83
C ASP A 155 -7.27 15.24 16.93
N LEU A 156 -8.05 15.21 15.85
CA LEU A 156 -9.32 15.91 15.74
C LEU A 156 -10.54 15.03 16.09
N THR A 157 -10.33 13.78 16.52
CA THR A 157 -11.43 12.83 16.79
C THR A 157 -12.47 13.37 17.77
N ASP A 158 -12.03 14.07 18.82
CA ASP A 158 -12.91 14.66 19.84
C ASP A 158 -13.27 16.14 19.57
N VAL A 159 -12.98 16.63 18.36
CA VAL A 159 -13.18 18.03 17.97
C VAL A 159 -14.34 18.12 16.97
N THR A 160 -15.31 18.99 17.25
CA THR A 160 -16.35 19.29 16.26
C THR A 160 -15.81 20.25 15.22
N TYR A 161 -15.59 19.77 13.99
CA TYR A 161 -15.14 20.59 12.88
C TYR A 161 -15.87 20.26 11.57
N ARG A 162 -15.85 21.19 10.63
CA ARG A 162 -16.37 21.02 9.25
C ARG A 162 -15.39 21.58 8.24
N VAL A 163 -15.12 20.83 7.19
CA VAL A 163 -14.22 21.24 6.10
C VAL A 163 -15.04 21.57 4.87
N TYR A 164 -14.75 22.72 4.29
CA TYR A 164 -15.27 23.19 3.02
C TYR A 164 -14.14 23.13 1.99
N LEU A 165 -14.36 22.41 0.90
CA LEU A 165 -13.31 22.10 -0.06
C LEU A 165 -12.98 23.27 -1.00
N GLY A 166 -13.75 24.37 -0.98
CA GLY A 166 -13.49 25.55 -1.78
C GLY A 166 -14.11 25.52 -3.16
N SER A 167 -15.21 24.79 -3.34
CA SER A 167 -15.96 24.84 -4.60
C SER A 167 -16.66 26.20 -4.76
N GLU A 168 -16.93 26.58 -6.01
CA GLU A 168 -17.72 27.80 -6.31
C GLU A 168 -19.20 27.65 -5.95
N THR A 169 -19.65 26.43 -5.67
CA THR A 169 -21.05 26.10 -5.38
C THR A 169 -21.34 25.84 -3.90
N GLN A 170 -20.31 25.88 -3.04
CA GLN A 170 -20.50 25.62 -1.61
C GLN A 170 -21.42 26.65 -0.95
N ASP A 171 -22.22 26.17 0.01
CA ASP A 171 -23.13 26.97 0.82
C ASP A 171 -22.44 27.53 2.08
N PRO A 172 -23.01 28.57 2.71
CA PRO A 172 -22.55 29.05 4.02
C PRO A 172 -22.55 27.98 5.09
N ASP A 173 -21.58 28.04 6.01
CA ASP A 173 -21.54 27.16 7.17
C ASP A 173 -22.72 27.41 8.12
N ALA A 174 -23.31 26.34 8.65
CA ALA A 174 -24.51 26.41 9.47
C ALA A 174 -24.30 27.15 10.81
N LEU A 175 -23.11 27.03 11.42
CA LEU A 175 -22.77 27.76 12.65
C LEU A 175 -22.58 29.25 12.34
N ILE A 176 -21.89 29.57 11.24
CA ILE A 176 -21.72 30.95 10.80
C ILE A 176 -23.08 31.56 10.46
N ALA A 177 -23.90 30.87 9.67
CA ALA A 177 -25.24 31.30 9.29
C ALA A 177 -26.21 31.45 10.46
N GLY A 178 -26.07 30.62 11.51
CA GLY A 178 -26.87 30.76 12.73
C GLY A 178 -26.43 31.92 13.63
N ARG A 179 -25.20 32.44 13.47
CA ARG A 179 -24.65 33.54 14.26
C ARG A 179 -24.73 34.88 13.57
N GLU A 180 -24.61 34.91 12.25
CA GLU A 180 -24.76 36.12 11.44
C GLU A 180 -26.25 36.38 11.19
N GLU A 181 -26.79 37.41 11.84
CA GLU A 181 -28.20 37.81 11.67
C GLU A 181 -28.45 38.34 10.24
N GLY A 182 -29.66 38.15 9.71
CA GLY A 182 -30.08 38.78 8.45
C GLY A 182 -29.73 38.05 7.15
N GLY A 183 -29.05 36.89 7.20
CA GLY A 183 -28.68 36.12 6.01
C GLY A 183 -27.38 36.57 5.34
N ASP A 184 -26.58 37.39 6.02
CA ASP A 184 -25.30 37.94 5.53
C ASP A 184 -24.12 36.96 5.67
N ALA A 185 -24.40 35.69 6.01
CA ALA A 185 -23.38 34.67 6.23
C ALA A 185 -22.58 34.39 4.94
N PRO A 186 -21.26 34.60 4.94
CA PRO A 186 -20.44 34.35 3.77
C PRO A 186 -20.34 32.86 3.46
N ALA A 187 -20.53 32.51 2.18
CA ALA A 187 -20.28 31.15 1.68
C ALA A 187 -18.80 30.86 1.42
N TYR A 188 -17.95 31.89 1.42
CA TYR A 188 -16.53 31.83 1.07
C TYR A 188 -16.24 31.01 -0.20
N ARG A 189 -17.07 31.16 -1.23
CA ARG A 189 -16.95 30.42 -2.51
C ARG A 189 -15.56 30.62 -3.12
N GLY A 190 -15.01 29.53 -3.66
CA GLY A 190 -13.65 29.53 -4.21
C GLY A 190 -12.54 29.53 -3.15
N ILE A 191 -12.86 29.40 -1.86
CA ILE A 191 -11.88 29.29 -0.77
C ILE A 191 -12.13 28.01 0.01
N ALA A 192 -11.11 27.17 0.12
CA ALA A 192 -11.12 26.04 1.03
C ALA A 192 -10.90 26.54 2.46
N TYR A 193 -11.78 26.14 3.39
CA TYR A 193 -11.71 26.57 4.79
C TYR A 193 -12.20 25.48 5.74
N ILE A 194 -11.80 25.59 7.00
CA ILE A 194 -12.23 24.70 8.08
C ILE A 194 -12.88 25.52 9.19
N VAL A 195 -14.00 25.04 9.73
CA VAL A 195 -14.72 25.64 10.86
C VAL A 195 -14.58 24.74 12.08
N PHE A 196 -14.24 25.33 13.23
CA PHE A 196 -14.24 24.68 14.53
C PHE A 196 -15.42 25.19 15.36
N GLU A 197 -16.16 24.27 15.97
CA GLU A 197 -17.33 24.56 16.79
C GLU A 197 -17.11 24.12 18.24
N ARG A 198 -17.33 25.06 19.17
CA ARG A 198 -17.17 24.89 20.62
C ARG A 198 -15.89 24.15 20.98
N LEU A 199 -14.76 24.57 20.40
CA LEU A 199 -13.45 24.02 20.70
C LEU A 199 -13.06 24.35 22.16
N PRO A 200 -12.79 23.36 23.04
CA PRO A 200 -12.23 23.63 24.36
C PRO A 200 -10.82 24.21 24.22
N ILE A 201 -10.56 25.39 24.80
CA ILE A 201 -9.27 26.09 24.65
C ILE A 201 -8.39 26.06 25.90
N ALA A 202 -8.79 25.33 26.94
CA ALA A 202 -8.04 25.23 28.19
C ALA A 202 -6.62 24.67 27.97
N ASP A 203 -6.49 23.62 27.15
CA ASP A 203 -5.20 22.97 26.85
C ASP A 203 -4.27 23.86 26.02
N PHE A 204 -4.81 24.90 25.38
CA PHE A 204 -4.06 25.89 24.62
C PHE A 204 -3.78 27.16 25.44
N GLY A 205 -4.02 27.13 26.76
CA GLY A 205 -3.80 28.27 27.64
C GLY A 205 -4.87 29.35 27.51
N ASN A 206 -6.11 28.97 27.20
CA ASN A 206 -7.26 29.86 26.96
C ASN A 206 -7.04 30.88 25.84
N ARG A 207 -6.35 30.46 24.78
CA ARG A 207 -6.23 31.19 23.51
C ARG A 207 -6.50 30.28 22.34
N LEU A 208 -6.67 30.86 21.16
CA LEU A 208 -6.66 30.09 19.92
C LEU A 208 -5.26 29.45 19.72
N PRO A 209 -5.19 28.15 19.38
CA PRO A 209 -3.94 27.50 19.01
C PRO A 209 -3.41 28.04 17.68
N GLN A 210 -2.09 27.97 17.50
CA GLN A 210 -1.47 28.18 16.20
C GLN A 210 -1.61 26.92 15.37
N LEU A 211 -2.38 27.00 14.29
CA LEU A 211 -2.74 25.84 13.49
C LEU A 211 -1.89 25.73 12.23
N SER A 212 -1.71 24.50 11.77
CA SER A 212 -1.27 24.24 10.41
C SER A 212 -1.87 22.93 9.92
N PHE A 213 -2.06 22.83 8.62
CA PHE A 213 -2.86 21.80 7.99
C PHE A 213 -2.10 21.23 6.81
N GLU A 214 -2.06 19.92 6.69
CA GLU A 214 -1.70 19.24 5.46
C GLU A 214 -2.90 19.33 4.51
N VAL A 215 -2.70 19.96 3.35
CA VAL A 215 -3.74 20.20 2.35
C VAL A 215 -3.32 19.53 1.06
N PHE A 216 -4.26 18.78 0.48
CA PHE A 216 -4.09 18.06 -0.78
C PHE A 216 -4.91 18.72 -1.88
N ARG A 217 -4.29 18.95 -3.03
CA ARG A 217 -4.98 19.37 -4.24
C ARG A 217 -4.50 18.54 -5.43
N ALA A 218 -5.43 17.85 -6.08
CA ALA A 218 -5.18 17.19 -7.35
C ALA A 218 -4.75 18.21 -8.41
N VAL A 219 -3.76 17.84 -9.22
CA VAL A 219 -3.15 18.72 -10.24
C VAL A 219 -3.53 18.33 -11.66
N ASP A 220 -4.09 17.13 -11.84
CA ASP A 220 -4.50 16.54 -13.11
C ASP A 220 -5.85 15.81 -12.96
N SER A 221 -6.34 15.20 -14.04
CA SER A 221 -7.58 14.42 -14.06
C SER A 221 -7.40 12.94 -13.73
N LEU A 222 -6.17 12.43 -13.64
CA LEU A 222 -5.91 10.98 -13.54
C LEU A 222 -6.59 10.37 -12.33
N HIS A 223 -6.62 11.10 -11.21
CA HIS A 223 -7.26 10.64 -9.98
C HIS A 223 -8.78 10.37 -10.16
N GLN A 224 -9.44 11.01 -11.13
CA GLN A 224 -10.84 10.78 -11.49
C GLN A 224 -11.01 9.62 -12.47
N GLU A 225 -9.96 9.25 -13.21
CA GLU A 225 -10.00 8.16 -14.17
C GLU A 225 -9.74 6.80 -13.51
N ILE A 226 -9.11 6.78 -12.33
CA ILE A 226 -8.85 5.56 -11.56
C ILE A 226 -10.15 5.02 -10.94
N GLN A 227 -10.54 3.82 -11.37
CA GLN A 227 -11.74 3.12 -10.90
C GLN A 227 -11.43 1.91 -10.01
N GLY A 228 -10.19 1.42 -10.07
CA GLY A 228 -9.76 0.22 -9.37
C GLY A 228 -8.38 0.38 -8.74
N THR A 229 -8.17 -0.24 -7.58
CA THR A 229 -6.88 -0.27 -6.89
C THR A 229 -6.47 -1.68 -6.52
N VAL A 230 -5.17 -1.87 -6.27
CA VAL A 230 -4.62 -3.12 -5.69
C VAL A 230 -4.00 -2.77 -4.35
N ILE A 231 -4.42 -3.48 -3.30
CA ILE A 231 -3.97 -3.28 -1.93
C ILE A 231 -2.82 -4.26 -1.66
N ILE A 232 -1.61 -3.73 -1.62
CA ILE A 232 -0.34 -4.46 -1.41
C ILE A 232 0.36 -3.93 -0.14
N PRO A 233 1.27 -4.70 0.51
CA PRO A 233 1.98 -5.90 0.03
C PRO A 233 1.27 -7.26 0.25
N GLY A 234 0.05 -7.29 0.80
CA GLY A 234 -0.64 -8.55 1.11
C GLY A 234 -0.09 -9.33 2.30
N SER A 235 0.89 -8.75 3.01
CA SER A 235 1.54 -9.29 4.19
C SER A 235 1.55 -8.26 5.33
N GLY A 236 1.51 -8.76 6.56
CA GLY A 236 1.32 -8.04 7.81
C GLY A 236 0.19 -8.69 8.63
N GLU A 237 0.54 -9.30 9.76
CA GLU A 237 -0.35 -10.19 10.55
C GLU A 237 -1.71 -9.56 10.89
N PHE A 238 -1.77 -8.23 11.07
CA PHE A 238 -2.98 -7.46 11.40
C PHE A 238 -3.14 -6.20 10.53
N ALA A 239 -2.47 -6.14 9.36
CA ALA A 239 -2.44 -4.95 8.51
C ALA A 239 -3.84 -4.51 8.00
N TYR A 240 -4.77 -5.46 7.92
CA TYR A 240 -6.14 -5.27 7.42
C TYR A 240 -7.18 -5.07 8.52
N ALA A 241 -6.77 -5.11 9.79
CA ALA A 241 -7.71 -4.98 10.89
C ALA A 241 -8.27 -3.55 11.00
N THR A 242 -9.60 -3.46 11.10
CA THR A 242 -10.33 -2.23 11.48
C THR A 242 -10.35 -2.06 13.00
N THR A 243 -10.03 -3.14 13.74
CA THR A 243 -9.83 -3.12 15.19
C THR A 243 -8.39 -2.80 15.55
N GLN A 244 -8.17 -1.93 16.54
CA GLN A 244 -6.83 -1.69 17.07
C GLN A 244 -6.27 -2.95 17.74
N ILE A 245 -5.11 -3.40 17.28
CA ILE A 245 -4.38 -4.53 17.84
C ILE A 245 -3.15 -4.02 18.58
N GLN A 246 -2.97 -4.50 19.80
CA GLN A 246 -1.81 -4.19 20.62
C GLN A 246 -1.01 -5.44 20.93
N ARG A 247 0.30 -5.38 20.73
CA ARG A 247 1.26 -6.38 21.17
C ARG A 247 1.79 -6.04 22.55
N LYS A 248 1.93 -7.06 23.39
CA LYS A 248 2.64 -6.97 24.66
C LYS A 248 4.15 -7.04 24.41
N GLU A 249 4.87 -6.00 24.79
CA GLU A 249 6.35 -5.98 24.70
C GLU A 249 6.96 -6.55 25.98
N ILE A 250 6.55 -6.01 27.14
CA ILE A 250 6.93 -6.48 28.47
C ILE A 250 5.71 -6.48 29.39
N PHE A 251 5.87 -6.94 30.63
CA PHE A 251 4.77 -6.95 31.60
C PHE A 251 4.19 -5.55 31.80
N GLY A 252 2.92 -5.37 31.40
CA GLY A 252 2.19 -4.10 31.54
C GLY A 252 2.42 -3.09 30.41
N GLU A 253 3.34 -3.35 29.47
CA GLU A 253 3.62 -2.47 28.33
C GLU A 253 3.05 -3.05 27.04
N TYR A 254 2.25 -2.24 26.35
CA TYR A 254 1.60 -2.60 25.10
C TYR A 254 1.92 -1.56 24.03
N VAL A 255 2.27 -2.02 22.84
CA VAL A 255 2.54 -1.21 21.65
C VAL A 255 1.56 -1.59 20.57
N SER A 256 1.15 -0.63 19.75
CA SER A 256 0.21 -0.88 18.65
C SER A 256 0.87 -1.68 17.52
N GLU A 257 0.15 -2.64 16.94
CA GLU A 257 0.57 -3.37 15.74
C GLU A 257 0.10 -2.70 14.44
N ASN A 258 -1.00 -1.95 14.49
CA ASN A 258 -1.69 -1.42 13.30
C ASN A 258 -2.21 0.02 13.50
N VAL A 259 -1.55 0.80 14.36
CA VAL A 259 -1.84 2.23 14.53
C VAL A 259 -0.51 2.98 14.61
N HIS A 260 -0.13 3.60 13.51
CA HIS A 260 1.11 4.38 13.37
C HIS A 260 0.85 5.84 12.98
N THR A 261 -0.42 6.21 12.86
CA THR A 261 -0.88 7.57 12.55
C THR A 261 -1.94 8.03 13.56
N ARG A 262 -2.16 9.34 13.66
CA ARG A 262 -3.27 9.95 14.41
C ARG A 262 -4.49 10.28 13.54
N GLU A 263 -4.44 9.94 12.25
CA GLU A 263 -5.50 10.27 11.29
C GLU A 263 -6.77 9.41 11.44
N ALA A 264 -6.63 8.19 11.97
CA ALA A 264 -7.75 7.27 12.13
C ALA A 264 -7.44 6.23 13.23
N PRO A 265 -8.46 5.49 13.72
CA PRO A 265 -8.29 4.46 14.75
C PRO A 265 -7.37 3.30 14.36
N THR A 266 -7.22 3.00 13.06
CA THR A 266 -6.26 2.02 12.52
C THR A 266 -5.64 2.50 11.22
N ASP A 267 -4.47 1.95 10.87
CA ASP A 267 -3.78 2.24 9.61
C ASP A 267 -4.64 1.87 8.39
N TRP A 268 -5.40 0.77 8.47
CA TRP A 268 -6.35 0.37 7.44
C TRP A 268 -7.38 1.47 7.17
N LEU A 269 -8.06 1.95 8.22
CA LEU A 269 -9.07 2.99 8.10
C LEU A 269 -8.48 4.30 7.60
N ALA A 270 -7.27 4.65 8.05
CA ALA A 270 -6.54 5.81 7.53
C ALA A 270 -6.31 5.67 6.01
N SER A 271 -5.75 4.55 5.56
CA SER A 271 -5.48 4.29 4.15
C SER A 271 -6.75 4.28 3.29
N MET A 272 -7.84 3.65 3.74
CA MET A 272 -9.10 3.61 2.99
C MET A 272 -9.75 4.99 2.89
N ASN A 273 -9.73 5.77 3.99
CA ASN A 273 -10.21 7.15 3.97
C ASN A 273 -9.40 8.04 3.02
N GLN A 274 -8.07 7.88 3.02
CA GLN A 274 -7.19 8.58 2.10
C GLN A 274 -7.48 8.18 0.64
N MET A 275 -7.67 6.89 0.37
CA MET A 275 -7.98 6.38 -0.96
C MET A 275 -9.29 6.98 -1.50
N GLN A 276 -10.38 6.93 -0.75
CA GLN A 276 -11.67 7.48 -1.20
C GLN A 276 -11.63 9.00 -1.40
N ARG A 277 -10.87 9.70 -0.57
CA ARG A 277 -10.67 11.15 -0.72
C ARG A 277 -9.89 11.48 -2.00
N THR A 278 -8.84 10.72 -2.29
CA THR A 278 -7.95 10.99 -3.43
C THR A 278 -8.52 10.48 -4.76
N LEU A 279 -9.17 9.31 -4.74
CA LEU A 279 -9.67 8.59 -5.91
C LEU A 279 -11.20 8.52 -5.86
N PRO A 280 -11.92 9.60 -6.22
CA PRO A 280 -13.36 9.72 -6.00
C PRO A 280 -14.20 8.70 -6.77
N ASN A 281 -13.65 8.12 -7.84
CA ASN A 281 -14.35 7.16 -8.70
C ASN A 281 -13.91 5.71 -8.46
N VAL A 282 -13.11 5.45 -7.41
CA VAL A 282 -12.74 4.08 -7.05
C VAL A 282 -14.00 3.31 -6.62
N SER A 283 -14.24 2.19 -7.29
CA SER A 283 -15.41 1.33 -7.04
C SER A 283 -15.03 -0.13 -6.91
N SER A 284 -13.75 -0.49 -7.05
CA SER A 284 -13.24 -1.84 -6.87
C SER A 284 -11.83 -1.83 -6.27
N SER A 285 -11.54 -2.78 -5.40
CA SER A 285 -10.21 -2.93 -4.82
C SER A 285 -9.82 -4.39 -4.69
N SER A 286 -8.65 -4.73 -5.23
CA SER A 286 -8.03 -6.05 -5.10
C SER A 286 -7.26 -6.16 -3.79
N LEU A 287 -7.81 -6.92 -2.86
CA LEU A 287 -7.21 -7.26 -1.57
C LEU A 287 -6.29 -8.47 -1.74
N VAL A 288 -4.98 -8.22 -1.77
CA VAL A 288 -3.97 -9.26 -1.87
C VAL A 288 -3.77 -9.91 -0.50
N VAL A 289 -3.73 -11.24 -0.39
CA VAL A 289 -3.49 -11.92 0.90
C VAL A 289 -2.49 -13.05 0.74
N CYS A 290 -1.35 -12.94 1.42
CA CYS A 290 -0.18 -13.77 1.15
C CYS A 290 -0.02 -14.99 2.07
N TRP A 291 0.22 -16.17 1.49
CA TRP A 291 0.87 -17.31 2.15
C TRP A 291 2.27 -17.51 1.57
N PHE A 292 3.09 -18.35 2.22
CA PHE A 292 4.50 -18.54 1.91
C PHE A 292 4.76 -19.86 1.22
N GLY A 293 5.28 -19.81 -0.01
CA GLY A 293 5.82 -20.94 -0.75
C GLY A 293 7.25 -21.24 -0.31
N THR A 294 7.59 -22.51 -0.11
CA THR A 294 8.86 -22.89 0.55
C THR A 294 9.93 -23.50 -0.38
N ASP A 295 9.61 -23.77 -1.64
CA ASP A 295 10.51 -24.45 -2.59
C ASP A 295 10.12 -24.12 -4.05
N LEU A 296 11.09 -24.01 -4.96
CA LEU A 296 10.81 -23.87 -6.41
C LEU A 296 10.40 -25.18 -7.08
N ARG A 297 10.59 -26.33 -6.44
CA ARG A 297 10.25 -27.65 -7.00
C ARG A 297 8.82 -27.98 -6.65
N ALA A 298 7.96 -28.12 -7.66
CA ALA A 298 6.51 -28.31 -7.50
C ALA A 298 6.17 -29.41 -6.48
N GLN A 299 6.79 -30.59 -6.59
CA GLN A 299 6.53 -31.73 -5.70
C GLN A 299 6.98 -31.54 -4.23
N HIS A 300 7.82 -30.53 -3.95
CA HIS A 300 8.35 -30.25 -2.62
C HIS A 300 7.85 -28.92 -2.04
N CYS A 301 7.26 -28.06 -2.88
CA CYS A 301 6.77 -26.77 -2.47
C CYS A 301 5.54 -26.94 -1.59
N THR A 302 5.59 -26.35 -0.40
CA THR A 302 4.44 -26.20 0.49
C THR A 302 4.04 -24.74 0.56
N ILE A 303 2.74 -24.46 0.68
CA ILE A 303 2.20 -23.11 0.79
C ILE A 303 1.54 -22.98 2.17
N LYS A 304 2.12 -22.15 3.04
CA LYS A 304 1.77 -22.07 4.46
C LYS A 304 1.45 -20.66 4.90
N PRO A 305 0.45 -20.44 5.77
CA PRO A 305 0.33 -19.17 6.46
C PRO A 305 1.48 -19.02 7.46
N GLY A 306 2.03 -17.81 7.55
CA GLY A 306 3.22 -17.55 8.34
C GLY A 306 3.11 -16.39 9.31
N VAL A 307 3.99 -16.39 10.32
CA VAL A 307 4.12 -15.34 11.33
C VAL A 307 5.53 -14.77 11.34
N GLU A 308 5.66 -13.51 11.74
CA GLU A 308 6.95 -12.82 11.82
C GLU A 308 7.83 -13.34 12.96
N ARG A 309 7.18 -13.83 14.02
CA ARG A 309 7.82 -14.31 15.26
C ARG A 309 7.03 -15.47 15.85
N ALA A 310 7.76 -16.46 16.35
CA ALA A 310 7.21 -17.62 17.05
C ALA A 310 6.42 -17.25 18.32
N SER A 311 6.78 -16.14 18.97
CA SER A 311 6.11 -15.65 20.17
C SER A 311 5.77 -14.17 20.03
N LYS A 312 4.47 -13.87 20.14
CA LYS A 312 3.89 -12.54 20.15
C LYS A 312 2.49 -12.65 20.76
N GLU A 313 2.28 -12.01 21.90
CA GLU A 313 0.98 -11.94 22.57
C GLU A 313 0.29 -10.65 22.13
N THR A 314 -0.91 -10.77 21.57
CA THR A 314 -1.72 -9.65 21.09
C THR A 314 -3.09 -9.58 21.76
N LYS A 315 -3.67 -8.38 21.81
CA LYS A 315 -5.04 -8.12 22.27
C LYS A 315 -5.72 -7.07 21.36
N PRO A 316 -7.06 -7.07 21.24
CA PRO A 316 -7.99 -8.02 21.84
C PRO A 316 -8.02 -9.39 21.14
N VAL A 317 -7.42 -9.50 19.95
CA VAL A 317 -7.45 -10.71 19.13
C VAL A 317 -6.06 -11.35 19.06
N ALA A 318 -6.02 -12.68 19.07
CA ALA A 318 -4.83 -13.48 18.80
C ALA A 318 -4.78 -13.85 17.31
N TRP A 319 -3.58 -13.91 16.73
CA TRP A 319 -3.42 -14.29 15.33
C TRP A 319 -3.85 -15.74 15.09
N ARG A 320 -4.62 -15.96 14.02
CA ARG A 320 -5.06 -17.27 13.55
C ARG A 320 -5.33 -17.21 12.04
N VAL A 321 -4.92 -18.26 11.31
CA VAL A 321 -5.22 -18.45 9.88
C VAL A 321 -5.43 -19.93 9.62
N ALA A 322 -6.42 -20.32 8.81
CA ALA A 322 -6.63 -21.70 8.38
C ALA A 322 -6.62 -22.74 9.51
N GLY A 323 -7.27 -22.38 10.62
CA GLY A 323 -7.38 -23.23 11.79
C GLY A 323 -6.12 -23.29 12.68
N ILE A 324 -4.98 -22.75 12.25
CA ILE A 324 -3.73 -22.77 13.02
C ILE A 324 -3.52 -21.48 13.82
N ASP A 325 -2.99 -21.64 15.03
CA ASP A 325 -2.55 -20.53 15.87
C ASP A 325 -1.04 -20.27 15.71
N ARG A 326 -0.55 -19.20 16.35
CA ARG A 326 0.86 -18.80 16.29
C ARG A 326 1.83 -19.90 16.74
N SER A 327 1.45 -20.75 17.68
CA SER A 327 2.36 -21.74 18.28
C SER A 327 2.77 -22.83 17.28
N THR A 328 1.92 -23.10 16.29
CA THR A 328 2.16 -24.06 15.22
C THR A 328 2.37 -23.41 13.86
N ALA A 329 2.34 -22.08 13.79
CA ALA A 329 2.49 -21.33 12.54
C ALA A 329 3.92 -21.43 11.98
N TYR A 330 4.01 -21.39 10.65
CA TYR A 330 5.29 -21.25 9.97
C TYR A 330 5.92 -19.90 10.35
N VAL A 331 7.16 -19.89 10.82
CA VAL A 331 7.86 -18.63 11.10
C VAL A 331 8.61 -18.26 9.83
N VAL A 332 8.28 -17.10 9.27
CA VAL A 332 8.96 -16.62 8.05
C VAL A 332 10.45 -16.48 8.29
N SER A 333 11.24 -16.73 7.25
CA SER A 333 12.69 -16.66 7.31
C SER A 333 13.18 -15.25 7.64
N ARG A 334 14.49 -15.10 7.85
CA ARG A 334 15.10 -13.83 8.27
C ARG A 334 16.04 -13.29 7.20
N SER A 335 15.99 -11.98 7.01
CA SER A 335 16.98 -11.20 6.28
C SER A 335 17.52 -10.11 7.19
N ASP A 336 18.84 -9.96 7.30
CA ASP A 336 19.50 -8.98 8.18
C ASP A 336 18.96 -8.97 9.62
N SER A 337 18.76 -10.16 10.20
CA SER A 337 18.19 -10.36 11.55
C SER A 337 16.76 -9.81 11.74
N ARG A 338 16.03 -9.49 10.67
CA ARG A 338 14.61 -9.13 10.69
C ARG A 338 13.79 -10.19 9.94
N PRO A 339 12.49 -10.32 10.19
CA PRO A 339 11.62 -11.11 9.32
C PRO A 339 11.81 -10.67 7.86
N ALA A 340 11.97 -11.62 6.94
CA ALA A 340 12.15 -11.33 5.52
C ALA A 340 10.85 -10.78 4.89
N TYR A 341 9.71 -11.20 5.43
CA TYR A 341 8.38 -10.74 5.06
C TYR A 341 7.57 -10.35 6.31
N GLY A 342 6.49 -9.57 6.12
CA GLY A 342 5.41 -9.52 7.10
C GLY A 342 4.69 -10.86 7.16
N GLY A 343 4.05 -11.20 8.28
CA GLY A 343 3.28 -12.45 8.40
C GLY A 343 2.00 -12.45 7.56
N THR A 344 1.36 -13.60 7.39
CA THR A 344 0.05 -13.69 6.72
C THR A 344 -1.00 -12.89 7.51
N PRO A 345 -1.80 -12.02 6.87
CA PRO A 345 -2.92 -11.35 7.52
C PRO A 345 -3.87 -12.38 8.17
N SER A 346 -4.27 -12.14 9.42
CA SER A 346 -5.20 -13.04 10.12
C SER A 346 -6.54 -13.16 9.39
N ASP A 347 -7.18 -14.33 9.49
CA ASP A 347 -8.50 -14.57 8.87
C ASP A 347 -9.51 -13.48 9.28
N GLN A 348 -9.50 -13.11 10.57
CA GLN A 348 -10.34 -12.04 11.12
C GLN A 348 -10.08 -10.68 10.45
N SER A 349 -8.81 -10.29 10.27
CA SER A 349 -8.48 -9.01 9.62
C SER A 349 -8.86 -8.97 8.15
N VAL A 350 -8.84 -10.11 7.46
CA VAL A 350 -9.29 -10.20 6.05
C VAL A 350 -10.81 -10.04 5.97
N ILE A 351 -11.57 -10.66 6.88
CA ILE A 351 -13.02 -10.47 6.98
C ILE A 351 -13.35 -9.00 7.24
N GLU A 352 -12.70 -8.37 8.24
CA GLU A 352 -12.91 -6.95 8.57
C GLU A 352 -12.65 -6.03 7.37
N ALA A 353 -11.59 -6.28 6.59
CA ALA A 353 -11.30 -5.49 5.40
C ALA A 353 -12.35 -5.67 4.29
N ILE A 354 -12.81 -6.90 4.03
CA ILE A 354 -13.86 -7.17 3.05
C ILE A 354 -15.17 -6.46 3.45
N GLU A 355 -15.54 -6.53 4.73
CA GLU A 355 -16.72 -5.86 5.27
C GLU A 355 -16.62 -4.33 5.17
N ASP A 356 -15.47 -3.75 5.50
CA ASP A 356 -15.23 -2.30 5.39
C ASP A 356 -15.27 -1.82 3.94
N LEU A 357 -14.66 -2.55 3.00
CA LEU A 357 -14.74 -2.23 1.57
C LEU A 357 -16.20 -2.20 1.08
N LYS A 358 -16.99 -3.22 1.45
CA LYS A 358 -18.42 -3.29 1.10
C LYS A 358 -19.21 -2.15 1.76
N GLY A 359 -18.93 -1.86 3.03
CA GLY A 359 -19.55 -0.75 3.76
C GLY A 359 -19.28 0.62 3.13
N ARG A 360 -18.15 0.75 2.43
CA ARG A 360 -17.76 1.94 1.65
C ARG A 360 -18.33 1.98 0.23
N GLY A 361 -19.01 0.93 -0.22
CA GLY A 361 -19.48 0.80 -1.61
C GLY A 361 -18.37 0.47 -2.61
N ILE A 362 -17.27 -0.12 -2.14
CA ILE A 362 -16.15 -0.58 -2.97
C ILE A 362 -16.28 -2.09 -3.12
N ASN A 363 -16.25 -2.58 -4.35
CA ASN A 363 -16.35 -4.00 -4.69
C ASN A 363 -15.05 -4.73 -4.30
N PRO A 364 -15.04 -5.62 -3.29
CA PRO A 364 -13.86 -6.38 -2.95
C PRO A 364 -13.52 -7.43 -4.01
N VAL A 365 -12.25 -7.45 -4.42
CA VAL A 365 -11.65 -8.54 -5.20
C VAL A 365 -10.65 -9.26 -4.32
N LEU A 366 -10.86 -10.53 -3.98
CA LEU A 366 -9.91 -11.28 -3.14
C LEU A 366 -8.84 -11.96 -4.00
N THR A 367 -7.57 -11.66 -3.72
CA THR A 367 -6.42 -12.20 -4.44
C THR A 367 -5.48 -12.95 -3.49
N PRO A 368 -5.71 -14.26 -3.26
CA PRO A 368 -4.72 -15.12 -2.64
C PRO A 368 -3.40 -15.07 -3.43
N PHE A 369 -2.30 -14.82 -2.72
CA PHE A 369 -0.98 -14.61 -3.31
C PHE A 369 0.10 -15.45 -2.64
N VAL A 370 1.10 -15.87 -3.40
CA VAL A 370 2.23 -16.68 -2.90
C VAL A 370 3.50 -15.83 -2.87
N LEU A 371 4.05 -15.63 -1.69
CA LEU A 371 5.41 -15.09 -1.51
C LEU A 371 6.39 -16.26 -1.33
N MET A 372 7.52 -16.27 -2.02
CA MET A 372 8.50 -17.35 -1.87
C MET A 372 9.44 -17.07 -0.71
N ASP A 373 9.31 -17.82 0.38
CA ASP A 373 10.17 -17.72 1.54
C ASP A 373 11.31 -18.75 1.48
N VAL A 374 12.27 -18.48 0.59
CA VAL A 374 13.49 -19.27 0.40
C VAL A 374 14.68 -18.40 0.84
N PRO A 375 15.27 -18.62 2.03
CA PRO A 375 16.34 -17.77 2.54
C PRO A 375 17.67 -18.00 1.80
N ALA A 376 18.60 -17.07 1.91
CA ALA A 376 19.89 -17.13 1.20
C ALA A 376 20.80 -18.29 1.64
N ASP A 377 20.61 -18.84 2.84
CA ASP A 377 21.35 -19.98 3.39
C ASP A 377 20.62 -21.33 3.21
N ASN A 378 19.60 -21.39 2.34
CA ASN A 378 18.89 -22.62 2.04
C ASN A 378 19.81 -23.69 1.44
N THR A 379 19.41 -24.95 1.56
CA THR A 379 20.09 -26.12 0.98
C THR A 379 19.21 -26.86 -0.03
N LEU A 380 18.32 -26.13 -0.71
CA LEU A 380 17.38 -26.69 -1.66
C LEU A 380 18.04 -26.77 -3.03
N VAL A 381 17.88 -27.89 -3.73
CA VAL A 381 18.41 -28.01 -5.10
C VAL A 381 17.64 -27.07 -6.01
N ASP A 382 18.35 -26.28 -6.81
CA ASP A 382 17.74 -25.39 -7.80
C ASP A 382 17.28 -26.20 -9.02
N PRO A 383 15.97 -26.26 -9.33
CA PRO A 383 15.46 -27.02 -10.47
C PRO A 383 15.95 -26.50 -11.82
N TYR A 384 16.41 -25.24 -11.91
CA TYR A 384 16.87 -24.64 -13.17
C TYR A 384 18.36 -24.87 -13.45
N SER A 385 19.19 -24.91 -12.42
CA SER A 385 20.66 -24.98 -12.56
C SER A 385 21.29 -26.25 -12.00
N GLY A 386 20.57 -27.01 -11.18
CA GLY A 386 21.09 -28.18 -10.45
C GLY A 386 22.03 -27.81 -9.29
N GLN A 387 22.19 -26.52 -8.97
CA GLN A 387 22.98 -26.05 -7.83
C GLN A 387 22.36 -26.50 -6.50
N THR A 388 23.17 -26.61 -5.45
CA THR A 388 22.73 -27.10 -4.13
C THR A 388 21.95 -26.08 -3.29
N THR A 389 21.70 -24.90 -3.85
CA THR A 389 20.97 -23.81 -3.21
C THR A 389 20.07 -23.14 -4.24
N GLN A 390 18.82 -22.87 -3.89
CA GLN A 390 17.91 -22.06 -4.71
C GLN A 390 18.22 -20.57 -4.56
N PRO A 391 17.93 -19.73 -5.58
CA PRO A 391 18.00 -18.29 -5.46
C PRO A 391 17.17 -17.79 -4.27
N PRO A 392 17.66 -16.82 -3.48
CA PRO A 392 16.91 -16.29 -2.35
C PRO A 392 15.67 -15.53 -2.80
N TYR A 393 14.56 -15.71 -2.07
CA TYR A 393 13.31 -14.96 -2.24
C TYR A 393 12.84 -14.84 -3.72
N PRO A 394 12.77 -15.96 -4.47
CA PRO A 394 12.53 -15.92 -5.90
C PRO A 394 11.09 -15.50 -6.21
N TRP A 395 10.84 -15.06 -7.44
CA TRP A 395 9.48 -14.87 -7.92
C TRP A 395 8.73 -16.21 -8.02
N ARG A 396 7.45 -16.24 -7.59
CA ARG A 396 6.59 -17.44 -7.56
C ARG A 396 6.40 -18.11 -8.92
N GLY A 397 6.48 -17.35 -10.01
CA GLY A 397 6.42 -17.91 -11.38
C GLY A 397 7.61 -18.81 -11.73
N ARG A 398 8.60 -18.93 -10.84
CA ARG A 398 9.70 -19.91 -10.93
C ARG A 398 9.39 -21.26 -10.28
N ILE A 399 8.24 -21.45 -9.63
CA ILE A 399 7.86 -22.80 -9.18
C ILE A 399 7.65 -23.67 -10.43
N THR A 400 8.30 -24.82 -10.53
CA THR A 400 8.31 -25.66 -11.74
C THR A 400 8.62 -27.13 -11.44
N LEU A 401 8.74 -27.96 -12.48
CA LEU A 401 9.15 -29.35 -12.38
C LEU A 401 10.58 -29.48 -11.84
N ASP A 402 10.91 -30.63 -11.27
CA ASP A 402 12.27 -30.94 -10.80
C ASP A 402 12.82 -32.15 -11.56
N PRO A 403 13.84 -31.97 -12.43
CA PRO A 403 14.38 -30.69 -12.93
C PRO A 403 13.42 -29.90 -13.85
N ALA A 404 13.62 -28.58 -13.98
CA ALA A 404 12.75 -27.70 -14.78
C ALA A 404 12.73 -28.08 -16.27
N PRO A 405 11.66 -27.77 -17.04
CA PRO A 405 11.65 -27.96 -18.49
C PRO A 405 12.87 -27.30 -19.15
N GLY A 406 13.47 -28.00 -20.12
CA GLY A 406 14.71 -27.57 -20.78
C GLY A 406 16.01 -27.96 -20.05
N VAL A 407 15.93 -28.45 -18.81
CA VAL A 407 17.07 -29.00 -18.07
C VAL A 407 17.22 -30.49 -18.34
N ALA A 408 18.46 -30.97 -18.46
CA ALA A 408 18.75 -32.37 -18.69
C ALA A 408 18.14 -33.26 -17.59
N GLY A 409 17.36 -34.27 -17.98
CA GLY A 409 16.67 -35.16 -17.04
C GLY A 409 15.32 -34.63 -16.52
N SER A 410 14.83 -33.49 -17.02
CA SER A 410 13.50 -32.98 -16.70
C SER A 410 12.41 -34.03 -16.97
N PRO A 411 11.39 -34.15 -16.09
CA PRO A 411 10.24 -35.02 -16.33
C PRO A 411 9.21 -34.41 -17.29
N ASP A 412 9.46 -33.22 -17.86
CA ASP A 412 8.58 -32.62 -18.88
C ASP A 412 8.31 -33.60 -20.02
N LYS A 413 7.06 -33.66 -20.48
CA LYS A 413 6.58 -34.63 -21.49
C LYS A 413 6.64 -36.09 -21.03
N THR A 414 6.54 -36.33 -19.72
CA THR A 414 6.45 -37.69 -19.13
C THR A 414 5.30 -37.79 -18.11
N PRO A 415 4.91 -39.00 -17.67
CA PRO A 415 3.91 -39.16 -16.61
C PRO A 415 4.35 -38.57 -15.27
N VAL A 416 5.66 -38.46 -15.03
CA VAL A 416 6.22 -37.92 -13.78
C VAL A 416 5.88 -36.44 -13.62
N ALA A 417 5.83 -35.66 -14.71
CA ALA A 417 5.41 -34.26 -14.65
C ALA A 417 4.01 -34.11 -14.04
N ALA A 418 3.04 -34.93 -14.49
CA ALA A 418 1.69 -34.92 -13.94
C ALA A 418 1.67 -35.27 -12.44
N THR A 419 2.51 -36.21 -11.99
CA THR A 419 2.64 -36.54 -10.56
C THR A 419 3.23 -35.40 -9.73
N GLN A 420 4.25 -34.70 -10.26
CA GLN A 420 4.84 -33.55 -9.56
C GLN A 420 3.85 -32.39 -9.43
N ILE A 421 3.09 -32.11 -10.50
CA ILE A 421 2.04 -31.09 -10.49
C ILE A 421 0.90 -31.48 -9.54
N ALA A 422 0.46 -32.75 -9.56
CA ALA A 422 -0.57 -33.23 -8.63
C ALA A 422 -0.14 -33.09 -7.16
N SER A 423 1.14 -33.30 -6.86
CA SER A 423 1.70 -33.12 -5.50
C SER A 423 1.65 -31.67 -5.04
N PHE A 424 1.89 -30.70 -5.93
CA PHE A 424 1.74 -29.27 -5.64
C PHE A 424 0.29 -28.86 -5.44
N ILE A 425 -0.59 -29.34 -6.32
CA ILE A 425 -2.03 -29.06 -6.31
C ILE A 425 -2.67 -29.59 -5.02
N GLY A 426 -2.31 -30.79 -4.59
CA GLY A 426 -2.83 -31.45 -3.39
C GLY A 426 -4.19 -32.11 -3.58
N ALA A 427 -4.67 -32.73 -2.51
CA ALA A 427 -5.90 -33.52 -2.47
C ALA A 427 -7.06 -32.84 -1.73
N ALA A 428 -6.88 -31.63 -1.18
CA ALA A 428 -7.94 -30.89 -0.51
C ALA A 428 -9.17 -30.68 -1.43
N ASP A 429 -10.35 -30.99 -0.90
CA ASP A 429 -11.64 -30.90 -1.57
C ASP A 429 -12.50 -29.77 -0.96
N ILE A 430 -13.59 -29.37 -1.62
CA ILE A 430 -14.52 -28.36 -1.14
C ILE A 430 -15.17 -28.77 0.18
N ASP A 431 -15.50 -30.05 0.34
CA ASP A 431 -16.19 -30.59 1.51
C ASP A 431 -15.29 -30.74 2.74
N ASP A 432 -13.97 -30.57 2.57
CA ASP A 432 -13.01 -30.53 3.68
C ASP A 432 -13.11 -29.24 4.50
N PHE A 433 -13.85 -28.24 4.01
CA PHE A 433 -13.99 -26.94 4.62
C PHE A 433 -15.42 -26.71 5.12
N SER A 434 -15.55 -25.99 6.23
CA SER A 434 -16.83 -25.51 6.73
C SER A 434 -16.66 -24.15 7.40
N VAL A 435 -17.74 -23.37 7.46
CA VAL A 435 -17.76 -22.10 8.20
C VAL A 435 -18.60 -22.28 9.47
N VAL A 436 -17.96 -22.16 10.63
CA VAL A 436 -18.58 -22.30 11.95
C VAL A 436 -18.32 -21.04 12.76
N ASP A 437 -19.38 -20.37 13.24
CA ASP A 437 -19.29 -19.12 13.99
C ASP A 437 -18.42 -18.04 13.30
N GLY A 438 -18.52 -17.95 11.97
CA GLY A 438 -17.75 -17.01 11.14
C GLY A 438 -16.28 -17.41 10.90
N GLN A 439 -15.85 -18.59 11.36
CA GLN A 439 -14.49 -19.09 11.17
C GLN A 439 -14.45 -20.25 10.19
N VAL A 440 -13.41 -20.28 9.34
CA VAL A 440 -13.14 -21.40 8.43
C VAL A 440 -12.47 -22.54 9.21
N VAL A 441 -13.07 -23.73 9.13
CA VAL A 441 -12.57 -24.97 9.72
C VAL A 441 -12.20 -25.93 8.61
N TYR A 442 -10.98 -26.48 8.67
CA TYR A 442 -10.48 -27.48 7.73
C TYR A 442 -10.35 -28.85 8.40
N ALA A 443 -10.87 -29.89 7.76
CA ALA A 443 -10.87 -31.27 8.24
C ALA A 443 -10.36 -32.29 7.19
N GLY A 444 -9.73 -31.80 6.12
CA GLY A 444 -9.18 -32.60 5.03
C GLY A 444 -7.80 -33.20 5.30
N PRO A 445 -7.10 -33.67 4.23
CA PRO A 445 -5.75 -34.21 4.32
C PRO A 445 -4.75 -33.27 5.02
N ASP A 446 -3.79 -33.82 5.77
CA ASP A 446 -2.72 -33.03 6.40
C ASP A 446 -1.67 -32.62 5.36
N GLU A 447 -1.99 -31.59 4.58
CA GLU A 447 -1.17 -31.06 3.50
C GLU A 447 -1.15 -29.54 3.50
N TRP A 448 -0.10 -28.96 2.92
CA TRP A 448 0.02 -27.52 2.69
C TRP A 448 0.13 -27.25 1.19
N SER A 449 -0.98 -27.53 0.50
CA SER A 449 -1.10 -27.57 -0.95
C SER A 449 -1.73 -26.30 -1.54
N TYR A 450 -1.64 -26.17 -2.86
CA TYR A 450 -2.26 -25.06 -3.58
C TYR A 450 -3.79 -25.04 -3.45
N ARG A 451 -4.45 -26.20 -3.56
CA ARG A 451 -5.91 -26.29 -3.38
C ARG A 451 -6.33 -25.90 -1.98
N ARG A 452 -5.65 -26.40 -0.94
CA ARG A 452 -5.98 -26.04 0.46
C ARG A 452 -5.89 -24.52 0.66
N PHE A 453 -4.85 -23.89 0.12
CA PHE A 453 -4.66 -22.45 0.17
C PHE A 453 -5.81 -21.68 -0.49
N ILE A 454 -6.14 -22.00 -1.75
CA ILE A 454 -7.18 -21.27 -2.49
C ILE A 454 -8.58 -21.52 -1.92
N LEU A 455 -8.91 -22.78 -1.58
CA LEU A 455 -10.22 -23.13 -1.04
C LEU A 455 -10.45 -22.57 0.36
N HIS A 456 -9.39 -22.43 1.19
CA HIS A 456 -9.48 -21.70 2.46
C HIS A 456 -9.98 -20.26 2.23
N TYR A 457 -9.37 -19.53 1.30
CA TYR A 457 -9.76 -18.16 1.02
C TYR A 457 -11.13 -18.03 0.34
N ALA A 458 -11.54 -19.01 -0.47
CA ALA A 458 -12.91 -19.04 -1.00
C ALA A 458 -13.93 -19.16 0.14
N HIS A 459 -13.70 -20.04 1.12
CA HIS A 459 -14.56 -20.15 2.31
C HIS A 459 -14.47 -18.92 3.22
N LEU A 460 -13.30 -18.28 3.30
CA LEU A 460 -13.13 -17.05 4.08
C LEU A 460 -13.91 -15.88 3.45
N ALA A 461 -13.86 -15.75 2.12
CA ALA A 461 -14.67 -14.79 1.39
C ALA A 461 -16.17 -15.05 1.59
N LEU A 462 -16.60 -16.32 1.59
CA LEU A 462 -17.98 -16.68 1.92
C LEU A 462 -18.34 -16.25 3.35
N ALA A 463 -17.45 -16.49 4.33
CA ALA A 463 -17.64 -16.09 5.72
C ALA A 463 -17.76 -14.55 5.90
N ALA A 464 -17.06 -13.76 5.07
CA ALA A 464 -17.17 -12.31 5.00
C ALA A 464 -18.42 -11.79 4.23
N GLY A 465 -19.36 -12.70 3.88
CA GLY A 465 -20.58 -12.38 3.14
C GLY A 465 -20.38 -12.25 1.63
N GLY A 466 -19.33 -12.84 1.07
CA GLY A 466 -19.01 -12.87 -0.35
C GLY A 466 -18.17 -11.70 -0.86
N VAL A 467 -17.57 -11.90 -2.03
CA VAL A 467 -16.73 -10.93 -2.76
C VAL A 467 -17.20 -10.78 -4.22
N ASP A 468 -16.90 -9.65 -4.85
CA ASP A 468 -17.30 -9.36 -6.23
C ASP A 468 -16.45 -10.09 -7.26
N ALA A 469 -15.16 -10.28 -6.96
CA ALA A 469 -14.30 -11.16 -7.74
C ALA A 469 -13.30 -11.93 -6.87
N PHE A 470 -12.81 -13.04 -7.40
CA PHE A 470 -11.84 -13.91 -6.77
C PHE A 470 -10.77 -14.33 -7.79
N VAL A 471 -9.50 -14.17 -7.43
CA VAL A 471 -8.38 -14.52 -8.30
C VAL A 471 -7.81 -15.87 -7.88
N ILE A 472 -7.95 -16.92 -8.70
CA ILE A 472 -7.57 -18.30 -8.33
C ILE A 472 -6.06 -18.56 -8.40
N GLY A 473 -5.29 -17.59 -8.87
CA GLY A 473 -3.84 -17.68 -9.02
C GLY A 473 -3.29 -16.51 -9.79
N THR A 474 -2.00 -16.23 -9.57
CA THR A 474 -1.30 -15.14 -10.24
C THR A 474 0.09 -15.59 -10.66
N GLU A 475 0.44 -15.40 -11.93
CA GLU A 475 1.80 -15.56 -12.48
C GLU A 475 2.51 -16.89 -12.16
N LEU A 476 1.82 -18.02 -12.18
CA LEU A 476 2.38 -19.35 -11.89
C LEU A 476 2.98 -20.01 -13.15
N ARG A 477 3.71 -19.21 -13.93
CA ARG A 477 4.22 -19.53 -15.27
C ARG A 477 4.96 -20.85 -15.37
N GLY A 478 5.88 -21.11 -14.43
CA GLY A 478 6.67 -22.35 -14.42
C GLY A 478 5.84 -23.63 -14.23
N LEU A 479 4.63 -23.50 -13.69
CA LEU A 479 3.66 -24.59 -13.54
C LEU A 479 2.71 -24.68 -14.74
N THR A 480 2.22 -23.54 -15.26
CA THR A 480 1.33 -23.50 -16.42
C THR A 480 2.01 -23.96 -17.71
N TRP A 481 3.34 -23.89 -17.80
CA TRP A 481 4.12 -24.41 -18.93
C TRP A 481 4.55 -25.87 -18.83
N ALA A 482 4.32 -26.53 -17.69
CA ALA A 482 4.67 -27.95 -17.51
C ALA A 482 3.76 -28.84 -18.37
N ARG A 483 4.35 -29.81 -19.10
CA ARG A 483 3.62 -30.73 -19.99
C ARG A 483 3.71 -32.16 -19.51
N ASP A 484 2.61 -32.90 -19.63
CA ASP A 484 2.55 -34.33 -19.35
C ASP A 484 2.96 -35.21 -20.56
N ALA A 485 2.90 -36.53 -20.39
CA ALA A 485 3.30 -37.52 -21.41
C ALA A 485 2.60 -37.39 -22.78
N VAL A 486 1.40 -36.82 -22.81
CA VAL A 486 0.63 -36.64 -24.05
C VAL A 486 0.69 -35.20 -24.57
N GLY A 487 1.48 -34.34 -23.91
CA GLY A 487 1.63 -32.93 -24.26
C GLY A 487 0.52 -32.02 -23.72
N SER A 488 -0.30 -32.49 -22.78
CA SER A 488 -1.29 -31.66 -22.09
C SER A 488 -0.66 -30.87 -20.94
N TYR A 489 -1.35 -29.83 -20.49
CA TYR A 489 -0.90 -28.91 -19.44
C TYR A 489 -1.63 -29.20 -18.11
N PRO A 490 -1.15 -30.13 -17.27
CA PRO A 490 -1.88 -30.61 -16.09
C PRO A 490 -2.21 -29.52 -15.07
N PHE A 491 -1.36 -28.50 -14.91
CA PHE A 491 -1.65 -27.40 -14.00
C PHE A 491 -2.80 -26.52 -14.51
N VAL A 492 -2.88 -26.29 -15.83
CA VAL A 492 -4.01 -25.57 -16.44
C VAL A 492 -5.31 -26.36 -16.24
N THR A 493 -5.29 -27.68 -16.42
CA THR A 493 -6.44 -28.54 -16.12
C THR A 493 -6.88 -28.40 -14.64
N ALA A 494 -5.92 -28.35 -13.71
CA ALA A 494 -6.21 -28.15 -12.30
C ALA A 494 -6.79 -26.75 -12.01
N LEU A 495 -6.33 -25.69 -12.70
CA LEU A 495 -6.91 -24.35 -12.59
C LEU A 495 -8.35 -24.29 -13.11
N VAL A 496 -8.68 -25.00 -14.20
CA VAL A 496 -10.06 -25.11 -14.69
C VAL A 496 -10.96 -25.73 -13.64
N GLN A 497 -10.52 -26.84 -13.02
CA GLN A 497 -11.28 -27.47 -11.94
C GLN A 497 -11.43 -26.52 -10.74
N LEU A 498 -10.35 -25.87 -10.33
CA LEU A 498 -10.35 -24.95 -9.19
C LEU A 498 -11.28 -23.74 -9.41
N ALA A 499 -11.40 -23.25 -10.65
CA ALA A 499 -12.37 -22.20 -10.99
C ALA A 499 -13.81 -22.66 -10.71
N GLY A 500 -14.17 -23.88 -11.15
CA GLY A 500 -15.47 -24.48 -10.89
C GLY A 500 -15.74 -24.72 -9.40
N ASP A 501 -14.73 -25.15 -8.64
CA ASP A 501 -14.82 -25.33 -7.19
C ASP A 501 -15.08 -23.99 -6.48
N VAL A 502 -14.34 -22.93 -6.85
CA VAL A 502 -14.53 -21.59 -6.30
C VAL A 502 -15.91 -21.02 -6.65
N LYS A 503 -16.38 -21.19 -7.89
CA LYS A 503 -17.75 -20.83 -8.29
C LYS A 503 -18.82 -21.58 -7.49
N SER A 504 -18.57 -22.84 -7.17
CA SER A 504 -19.50 -23.65 -6.36
C SER A 504 -19.60 -23.14 -4.92
N ILE A 505 -18.51 -22.60 -4.36
CA ILE A 505 -18.47 -22.02 -3.01
C ILE A 505 -19.07 -20.62 -2.96
N LEU A 506 -18.63 -19.73 -3.86
CA LEU A 506 -18.95 -18.29 -3.82
C LEU A 506 -20.23 -17.94 -4.60
N GLY A 507 -20.72 -18.87 -5.42
CA GLY A 507 -21.89 -18.70 -6.26
C GLY A 507 -21.59 -18.03 -7.60
N PRO A 508 -22.59 -17.99 -8.50
CA PRO A 508 -22.39 -17.58 -9.89
C PRO A 508 -22.14 -16.08 -10.07
N THR A 509 -22.49 -15.26 -9.06
CA THR A 509 -22.35 -13.80 -9.12
C THR A 509 -20.91 -13.32 -8.89
N THR A 510 -20.12 -14.07 -8.12
CA THR A 510 -18.72 -13.74 -7.91
C THR A 510 -17.94 -14.03 -9.17
N LYS A 511 -17.22 -13.04 -9.70
CA LYS A 511 -16.36 -13.22 -10.87
C LYS A 511 -15.11 -14.00 -10.48
N VAL A 512 -14.64 -14.87 -11.35
CA VAL A 512 -13.46 -15.70 -11.12
C VAL A 512 -12.49 -15.50 -12.28
N THR A 513 -11.21 -15.34 -11.97
CA THR A 513 -10.15 -15.16 -12.97
C THR A 513 -8.82 -15.73 -12.50
N TYR A 514 -7.92 -15.99 -13.43
CA TYR A 514 -6.49 -16.23 -13.19
C TYR A 514 -5.72 -15.06 -13.78
N ALA A 515 -4.85 -14.43 -12.97
CA ALA A 515 -4.02 -13.32 -13.44
C ALA A 515 -2.70 -13.88 -14.00
N ALA A 516 -2.67 -14.13 -15.30
CA ALA A 516 -1.49 -14.65 -15.98
C ALA A 516 -0.35 -13.63 -15.96
N ASP A 517 0.89 -14.10 -15.90
CA ASP A 517 2.06 -13.26 -16.20
C ASP A 517 1.98 -12.79 -17.65
N TRP A 518 2.46 -11.58 -17.94
CA TRP A 518 2.45 -11.05 -19.31
C TRP A 518 3.19 -11.95 -20.31
N SER A 519 4.15 -12.79 -19.91
CA SER A 519 4.79 -13.74 -20.83
C SER A 519 3.94 -14.97 -21.16
N GLU A 520 2.81 -15.18 -20.49
CA GLU A 520 1.88 -16.27 -20.79
C GLU A 520 0.85 -15.89 -21.86
N TYR A 521 0.61 -14.59 -22.12
CA TYR A 521 -0.57 -14.15 -22.89
C TYR A 521 -0.58 -14.66 -24.35
N PHE A 522 0.59 -14.79 -24.96
CA PHE A 522 0.75 -15.17 -26.38
C PHE A 522 0.94 -16.69 -26.57
N GLY A 523 0.73 -17.47 -25.52
CA GLY A 523 0.94 -18.91 -25.52
C GLY A 523 2.38 -19.30 -25.13
N HIS A 524 2.62 -20.59 -24.98
CA HIS A 524 3.90 -21.18 -24.63
C HIS A 524 4.63 -21.63 -25.91
N GLN A 525 5.84 -21.12 -26.14
CA GLN A 525 6.72 -21.53 -27.23
C GLN A 525 7.94 -22.26 -26.63
N PRO A 526 7.89 -23.60 -26.52
CA PRO A 526 8.94 -24.36 -25.86
C PRO A 526 10.26 -24.26 -26.64
N ALA A 527 11.37 -24.04 -25.93
CA ALA A 527 12.71 -24.04 -26.49
C ALA A 527 13.28 -25.47 -26.68
N ASP A 528 12.45 -26.42 -27.13
CA ASP A 528 12.80 -27.83 -27.36
C ASP A 528 13.04 -28.16 -28.84
N GLY A 529 13.08 -27.13 -29.70
CA GLY A 529 13.37 -27.24 -31.12
C GLY A 529 12.18 -27.64 -32.00
N THR A 530 10.98 -27.82 -31.43
CA THR A 530 9.78 -28.14 -32.23
C THR A 530 9.29 -26.95 -33.04
N GLY A 531 9.49 -25.73 -32.53
CA GLY A 531 8.91 -24.52 -33.10
C GLY A 531 7.40 -24.40 -32.84
N ASP A 532 6.87 -25.16 -31.86
CA ASP A 532 5.45 -25.14 -31.53
C ASP A 532 5.04 -23.80 -30.91
N VAL A 533 3.80 -23.41 -31.17
CA VAL A 533 3.09 -22.32 -30.50
C VAL A 533 1.87 -22.92 -29.81
N CYS A 534 1.92 -23.05 -28.49
CA CYS A 534 0.87 -23.68 -27.71
C CYS A 534 0.04 -22.63 -26.95
N PHE A 535 -1.23 -22.47 -27.32
CA PHE A 535 -2.20 -21.66 -26.57
C PHE A 535 -2.69 -22.41 -25.32
N HIS A 536 -1.76 -22.69 -24.43
CA HIS A 536 -1.94 -23.56 -23.26
C HIS A 536 -2.98 -23.05 -22.25
N LEU A 537 -3.23 -21.73 -22.19
CA LEU A 537 -4.26 -21.13 -21.32
C LEU A 537 -5.65 -21.05 -21.97
N ASP A 538 -5.81 -21.34 -23.27
CA ASP A 538 -7.12 -21.30 -23.92
C ASP A 538 -8.17 -22.19 -23.22
N PRO A 539 -7.86 -23.41 -22.75
CA PRO A 539 -8.82 -24.21 -21.99
C PRO A 539 -9.29 -23.53 -20.70
N LEU A 540 -8.42 -22.74 -20.05
CA LEU A 540 -8.78 -21.98 -18.86
C LEU A 540 -9.59 -20.73 -19.22
N TRP A 541 -9.13 -19.92 -20.15
CA TRP A 541 -9.83 -18.70 -20.55
C TRP A 541 -11.18 -18.94 -21.22
N SER A 542 -11.37 -20.11 -21.83
CA SER A 542 -12.66 -20.54 -22.39
C SER A 542 -13.52 -21.34 -21.41
N ALA A 543 -13.03 -21.62 -20.20
CA ALA A 543 -13.82 -22.33 -19.20
C ALA A 543 -15.03 -21.49 -18.78
N PRO A 544 -16.23 -22.09 -18.63
CA PRO A 544 -17.45 -21.37 -18.28
C PRO A 544 -17.38 -20.70 -16.89
N ASP A 545 -16.47 -21.17 -16.04
CA ASP A 545 -16.25 -20.66 -14.68
C ASP A 545 -15.22 -19.52 -14.61
N ILE A 546 -14.64 -19.09 -15.73
CA ILE A 546 -13.74 -17.93 -15.83
C ILE A 546 -14.49 -16.75 -16.47
N ASP A 547 -14.66 -15.66 -15.72
CA ASP A 547 -15.46 -14.51 -16.17
C ASP A 547 -14.63 -13.43 -16.86
N ALA A 548 -13.31 -13.44 -16.68
CA ALA A 548 -12.41 -12.46 -17.27
C ALA A 548 -11.00 -13.04 -17.49
N ILE A 549 -10.33 -12.55 -18.52
CA ILE A 549 -8.90 -12.79 -18.74
C ILE A 549 -8.12 -11.76 -17.89
N GLY A 550 -7.40 -12.24 -16.89
CA GLY A 550 -6.49 -11.42 -16.09
C GLY A 550 -5.06 -11.54 -16.61
N ILE A 551 -4.35 -10.41 -16.74
CA ILE A 551 -2.94 -10.36 -17.12
C ILE A 551 -2.26 -9.34 -16.20
N ASP A 552 -1.16 -9.72 -15.55
CA ASP A 552 -0.26 -8.78 -14.89
C ASP A 552 0.68 -8.18 -15.95
N LEU A 553 0.39 -6.95 -16.36
CA LEU A 553 0.82 -6.39 -17.64
C LEU A 553 2.06 -5.50 -17.48
N TYR A 554 3.24 -6.09 -17.65
CA TYR A 554 4.54 -5.39 -17.64
C TYR A 554 5.14 -5.20 -19.03
N TRP A 555 4.33 -4.84 -20.03
CA TRP A 555 4.85 -4.59 -21.37
C TRP A 555 5.76 -3.36 -21.40
N PRO A 556 6.92 -3.44 -22.06
CA PRO A 556 7.75 -2.27 -22.28
C PRO A 556 6.97 -1.28 -23.16
N LEU A 557 6.69 -0.10 -22.62
CA LEU A 557 6.01 0.95 -23.39
C LEU A 557 6.95 1.58 -24.43
N SER A 558 8.27 1.44 -24.29
CA SER A 558 9.24 1.82 -25.31
C SER A 558 10.62 1.20 -25.03
N ASP A 559 11.55 1.26 -25.99
CA ASP A 559 12.97 0.88 -25.82
C ASP A 559 13.83 2.10 -25.37
N TRP A 560 13.26 3.00 -24.57
CA TRP A 560 14.02 4.14 -24.05
C TRP A 560 15.07 3.67 -23.05
N ARG A 561 16.35 3.97 -23.31
CA ARG A 561 17.49 3.62 -22.44
C ARG A 561 18.04 4.87 -21.77
N ASP A 562 18.77 4.70 -20.67
CA ASP A 562 19.42 5.84 -20.01
C ASP A 562 20.43 6.53 -20.96
N GLY A 563 20.43 7.86 -20.95
CA GLY A 563 21.31 8.68 -21.77
C GLY A 563 20.68 9.07 -23.11
N THR A 564 21.52 9.28 -24.14
CA THR A 564 21.10 9.72 -25.48
C THR A 564 21.80 8.94 -26.60
N ALA A 565 22.41 7.79 -26.29
CA ALA A 565 23.14 6.97 -27.26
C ALA A 565 22.23 5.98 -27.99
N HIS A 566 21.03 5.74 -27.47
CA HIS A 566 20.02 4.84 -28.04
C HIS A 566 19.29 5.50 -29.22
N VAL A 567 18.71 4.68 -30.10
CA VAL A 567 18.05 5.12 -31.33
C VAL A 567 16.85 6.03 -31.02
N ASP A 568 16.12 5.74 -29.94
CA ASP A 568 14.92 6.49 -29.55
C ASP A 568 15.19 7.96 -29.18
N SER A 569 16.45 8.31 -28.86
CA SER A 569 16.83 9.72 -28.58
C SER A 569 16.72 10.63 -29.80
N ALA A 570 16.67 10.06 -31.01
CA ALA A 570 16.38 10.78 -32.24
C ALA A 570 14.87 10.98 -32.48
N LEU A 571 14.01 10.18 -31.84
CA LEU A 571 12.56 10.20 -31.99
C LEU A 571 11.88 11.10 -30.96
N ALA A 572 12.39 11.13 -29.73
CA ALA A 572 11.88 11.97 -28.65
C ALA A 572 13.01 12.57 -27.82
N ARG A 573 12.72 13.69 -27.15
CA ARG A 573 13.70 14.36 -26.28
C ARG A 573 13.74 13.80 -24.86
N SER A 574 12.72 13.04 -24.48
CA SER A 574 12.50 12.56 -23.12
C SER A 574 11.60 11.34 -23.16
N VAL A 575 11.81 10.41 -22.23
CA VAL A 575 10.92 9.28 -21.96
C VAL A 575 9.50 9.72 -21.58
N TYR A 576 9.32 10.98 -21.15
CA TYR A 576 8.01 11.54 -20.80
C TYR A 576 7.28 12.21 -21.97
N ASP A 577 7.82 12.16 -23.19
CA ASP A 577 7.15 12.71 -24.36
C ASP A 577 5.90 11.88 -24.69
N LEU A 578 4.73 12.51 -24.54
CA LEU A 578 3.44 11.81 -24.66
C LEU A 578 3.17 11.29 -26.07
N ASP A 579 3.63 11.97 -27.12
CA ASP A 579 3.37 11.53 -28.49
C ASP A 579 4.21 10.29 -28.81
N TYR A 580 5.46 10.25 -28.32
CA TYR A 580 6.32 9.07 -28.40
C TYR A 580 5.80 7.90 -27.57
N LEU A 581 5.41 8.11 -26.31
CA LEU A 581 4.84 7.03 -25.51
C LEU A 581 3.56 6.46 -26.15
N LYS A 582 2.68 7.33 -26.67
CA LYS A 582 1.46 6.91 -27.36
C LYS A 582 1.75 6.16 -28.65
N SER A 583 2.77 6.55 -29.42
CA SER A 583 3.11 5.86 -30.67
C SER A 583 3.56 4.42 -30.43
N ASN A 584 4.18 4.14 -29.29
CA ASN A 584 4.65 2.79 -28.96
C ASN A 584 3.56 1.88 -28.36
N ILE A 585 2.36 2.37 -28.00
CA ILE A 585 1.25 1.51 -27.56
C ILE A 585 0.83 0.53 -28.68
N ARG A 586 0.97 0.94 -29.95
CA ARG A 586 0.68 0.13 -31.14
C ARG A 586 1.85 0.12 -32.12
N GLY A 587 3.07 0.17 -31.58
CA GLY A 587 4.33 0.22 -32.31
C GLY A 587 5.43 -0.42 -31.48
N GLY A 588 6.67 -0.44 -31.96
CA GLY A 588 7.80 -0.84 -31.13
C GLY A 588 7.84 -2.34 -30.79
N GLU A 589 8.42 -2.65 -29.62
CA GLU A 589 8.65 -4.03 -29.17
C GLU A 589 7.34 -4.76 -28.86
N GLY A 590 7.21 -5.99 -29.35
CA GLY A 590 6.02 -6.84 -29.15
C GLY A 590 4.88 -6.55 -30.13
N PHE A 591 4.98 -5.47 -30.92
CA PHE A 591 4.04 -5.15 -32.01
C PHE A 591 4.70 -5.17 -33.39
N GLU A 592 5.74 -4.35 -33.61
CA GLU A 592 6.43 -4.23 -34.91
C GLU A 592 7.67 -5.12 -34.99
N TRP A 593 8.37 -5.27 -33.88
CA TRP A 593 9.61 -6.03 -33.77
C TRP A 593 9.73 -6.68 -32.39
N TYR A 594 10.68 -7.60 -32.24
CA TYR A 594 11.02 -8.22 -30.96
C TYR A 594 12.52 -8.56 -30.96
N TYR A 595 13.13 -8.68 -29.78
CA TYR A 595 14.49 -9.21 -29.66
C TYR A 595 14.48 -10.73 -29.77
N ALA A 596 15.34 -11.29 -30.63
CA ALA A 596 15.44 -12.73 -30.80
C ALA A 596 16.10 -13.44 -29.60
N SER A 597 16.86 -12.70 -28.79
CA SER A 597 17.49 -13.19 -27.57
C SER A 597 17.73 -12.05 -26.56
N ASP A 598 18.01 -12.41 -25.30
CA ASP A 598 18.44 -11.44 -24.28
C ASP A 598 19.76 -10.76 -24.65
N ALA A 599 20.62 -11.42 -25.44
CA ALA A 599 21.85 -10.81 -25.95
C ALA A 599 21.54 -9.70 -26.96
N ASP A 600 20.61 -9.93 -27.89
CA ASP A 600 20.18 -8.91 -28.86
C ASP A 600 19.51 -7.71 -28.18
N ARG A 601 18.91 -7.91 -26.99
CA ARG A 601 18.33 -6.83 -26.18
C ARG A 601 19.39 -6.00 -25.45
N ALA A 602 20.50 -6.63 -25.06
CA ALA A 602 21.57 -5.98 -24.29
C ALA A 602 22.46 -5.07 -25.17
N ASP A 603 22.52 -5.35 -26.47
CA ASP A 603 23.20 -4.54 -27.48
C ASP A 603 22.37 -3.30 -27.89
#